data_AF-A0A1W9WLR0-F1
#
_entry.id   AF-A0A1W9WLR0-F1
#
_cell.length_a   1.000
_cell.length_b   1.000
_cell.length_c   1.000
_cell.angle_alpha   90.00
_cell.angle_beta   90.00
_cell.angle_gamma   90.00
#
_symmetry.space_group_name_H-M   'P 1'
#
loop_
_entity.id
_entity.type
_entity.pdbx_description
1 polymer ?
#
loop_
_entity_poly.entity_id
_entity_poly.type
_entity_poly.pdbx_seq_one_letter_code
_entity_poly.pdbx_strand_id
1 'polypeptide(L)'
;MYDYPTSVHRHEFTPEQLQTTITDSGSVPRHGLTAAVLIFTVLVGSGSYFYGYLTQTENNPYLPFIGPELPDNGLWREACGECHLAYHPTLLPARSWQRMLAEQHDHFEEDLDLDEDTLAELHRFSAENAAESVLTEAAWKINRTTPPEQSLLRITKTPYWREQHQNIADEIWQHPDINFQGNCGACHLDAELGTFEDAAMRLPTTIP
;
A
#
# COMPACT_ATOMS: atom_id res chain seq x y z
N MET A 1 -44.43 -0.29 -80.05
CA MET A 1 -45.61 0.26 -79.35
C MET A 1 -45.43 -0.03 -77.87
N TYR A 2 -44.89 0.93 -77.12
CA TYR A 2 -45.09 1.14 -75.69
C TYR A 2 -44.56 2.56 -75.40
N ASP A 3 -45.50 3.47 -75.11
CA ASP A 3 -45.25 4.87 -74.74
C ASP A 3 -44.63 4.94 -73.35
N TYR A 4 -43.58 5.76 -73.19
CA TYR A 4 -43.13 6.21 -71.87
C TYR A 4 -43.89 7.50 -71.50
N PRO A 5 -44.68 7.52 -70.41
CA PRO A 5 -45.26 8.75 -69.93
C PRO A 5 -44.18 9.59 -69.25
N THR A 6 -43.88 10.75 -69.84
CA THR A 6 -43.14 11.83 -69.19
C THR A 6 -44.09 12.59 -68.28
N SER A 7 -44.19 12.18 -67.02
CA SER A 7 -44.81 13.02 -65.98
C SER A 7 -44.04 12.89 -64.68
N VAL A 8 -43.13 13.85 -64.46
CA VAL A 8 -42.60 14.12 -63.12
C VAL A 8 -43.71 14.86 -62.38
N HIS A 9 -44.49 14.15 -61.59
CA HIS A 9 -45.39 14.78 -60.63
C HIS A 9 -44.53 15.42 -59.54
N ARG A 10 -44.31 16.73 -59.66
CA ARG A 10 -43.85 17.56 -58.54
C ARG A 10 -44.95 17.51 -57.49
N HIS A 11 -44.74 16.76 -56.42
CA HIS A 11 -45.55 16.91 -55.21
C HIS A 11 -45.29 18.32 -54.66
N GLU A 12 -46.17 19.25 -55.00
CA GLU A 12 -46.25 20.55 -54.35
C GLU A 12 -46.81 20.31 -52.96
N PHE A 13 -45.92 20.28 -51.96
CA PHE A 13 -46.32 20.36 -50.58
C PHE A 13 -47.03 21.70 -50.37
N THR A 14 -48.27 21.66 -49.91
CA THR A 14 -49.01 22.87 -49.57
C THR A 14 -48.30 23.58 -48.40
N PRO A 15 -48.37 24.92 -48.33
CA PRO A 15 -47.75 25.69 -47.24
C PRO A 15 -48.14 25.18 -45.83
N GLU A 16 -49.35 24.63 -45.72
CA GLU A 16 -49.91 24.04 -44.50
C GLU A 16 -49.19 22.74 -44.06
N GLN A 17 -48.78 21.89 -45.01
CA GLN A 17 -47.99 20.69 -44.71
C GLN A 17 -46.54 21.01 -44.35
N LEU A 18 -45.97 22.07 -44.92
CA LEU A 18 -44.67 22.60 -44.48
C LEU A 18 -44.76 23.19 -43.07
N GLN A 19 -45.82 23.94 -42.74
CA GLN A 19 -45.99 24.51 -41.40
C GLN A 19 -46.14 23.44 -40.32
N THR A 20 -46.90 22.38 -40.61
CA THR A 20 -47.12 21.29 -39.64
C THR A 20 -45.83 20.54 -39.28
N THR A 21 -44.89 20.41 -40.23
CA THR A 21 -43.59 19.75 -40.00
C THR A 21 -42.57 20.65 -39.27
N ILE A 22 -42.71 21.97 -39.33
CA ILE A 22 -41.80 22.89 -38.59
C ILE A 22 -42.24 23.07 -37.13
N THR A 23 -43.53 22.95 -36.82
CA THR A 23 -44.04 23.17 -35.45
C THR A 23 -43.89 22.00 -34.48
N ASP A 24 -43.56 20.79 -34.91
CA ASP A 24 -43.31 19.65 -34.02
C ASP A 24 -41.80 19.41 -33.80
N SER A 25 -41.10 20.48 -33.43
CA SER A 25 -39.77 20.36 -32.84
C SER A 25 -39.96 20.17 -31.34
N GLY A 26 -40.25 18.94 -30.89
CA GLY A 26 -40.44 18.63 -29.48
C GLY A 26 -39.37 19.29 -28.61
N SER A 27 -39.78 20.09 -27.62
CA SER A 27 -38.86 20.83 -26.76
C SER A 27 -37.92 19.87 -26.02
N VAL A 28 -36.61 19.99 -26.21
CA VAL A 28 -35.63 19.20 -25.45
C VAL A 28 -35.79 19.53 -23.96
N PRO A 29 -35.94 18.53 -23.08
CA PRO A 29 -36.11 18.79 -21.65
C PRO A 29 -34.91 19.56 -21.08
N ARG A 30 -35.16 20.53 -20.19
CA ARG A 30 -34.08 21.31 -19.56
C ARG A 30 -33.38 20.44 -18.50
N HIS A 31 -32.25 19.84 -18.86
CA HIS A 31 -31.42 18.99 -18.00
C HIS A 31 -30.44 19.76 -17.10
N GLY A 32 -30.70 21.05 -16.82
CA GLY A 32 -29.79 21.90 -16.04
C GLY A 32 -29.60 21.40 -14.61
N LEU A 33 -30.67 20.97 -13.94
CA LEU A 33 -30.59 20.41 -12.58
C LEU A 33 -29.81 19.09 -12.55
N THR A 34 -30.06 18.20 -13.51
CA THR A 34 -29.33 16.92 -13.59
C THR A 34 -27.84 17.14 -13.86
N ALA A 35 -27.48 18.08 -14.73
CA ALA A 35 -26.08 18.45 -14.95
C ALA A 35 -25.44 19.04 -13.68
N ALA A 36 -26.14 19.94 -12.98
CA ALA A 36 -25.65 20.53 -11.73
C ALA A 36 -25.42 19.47 -10.63
N VAL A 37 -26.35 18.52 -10.49
CA VAL A 37 -26.22 17.39 -9.53
C VAL A 37 -25.02 16.51 -9.90
N LEU A 38 -24.85 16.15 -11.17
CA LEU A 38 -23.71 15.35 -11.62
C LEU A 38 -22.37 16.05 -11.33
N ILE A 39 -22.28 17.35 -11.67
CA ILE A 39 -21.09 18.15 -11.40
C ILE A 39 -20.81 18.19 -9.89
N PHE A 40 -21.82 18.46 -9.07
CA PHE A 40 -21.66 18.50 -7.62
C PHE A 40 -21.18 17.16 -7.05
N THR A 41 -21.78 16.04 -7.46
CA THR A 41 -21.37 14.70 -7.02
C THR A 41 -19.93 14.39 -7.41
N VAL A 42 -19.51 14.75 -8.63
CA VAL A 42 -18.12 14.59 -9.07
C VAL A 42 -17.19 15.45 -8.21
N LEU A 43 -17.53 16.72 -7.98
CA LEU A 43 -16.70 17.61 -7.18
C LEU A 43 -16.56 17.13 -5.73
N VAL A 44 -17.65 16.69 -5.09
CA VAL A 44 -17.63 16.13 -3.73
C VAL A 44 -16.85 14.82 -3.72
N GLY A 45 -17.09 13.91 -4.66
CA GLY A 45 -16.37 12.64 -4.76
C GLY A 45 -14.87 12.84 -4.96
N SER A 46 -14.46 13.73 -5.87
CA SER A 46 -13.06 14.10 -6.07
C SER A 46 -12.48 14.77 -4.83
N GLY A 47 -13.18 15.73 -4.22
CA GLY A 47 -12.74 16.40 -3.00
C GLY A 47 -12.46 15.42 -1.86
N SER A 48 -13.36 14.45 -1.65
CA SER A 48 -13.19 13.39 -0.66
C SER A 48 -12.03 12.45 -0.99
N TYR A 49 -11.90 12.02 -2.25
CA TYR A 49 -10.82 11.13 -2.67
C TYR A 49 -9.43 11.77 -2.51
N PHE A 50 -9.31 13.06 -2.84
CA PHE A 50 -8.06 13.80 -2.75
C PHE A 50 -7.83 14.48 -1.39
N TYR A 51 -8.77 14.39 -0.45
CA TYR A 51 -8.71 15.11 0.82
C TYR A 51 -7.39 14.84 1.57
N GLY A 52 -6.99 13.57 1.70
CA GLY A 52 -5.73 13.19 2.34
C GLY A 52 -4.50 13.83 1.69
N TYR A 53 -4.45 13.88 0.35
CA TYR A 53 -3.37 14.56 -0.37
C TYR A 53 -3.36 16.08 -0.14
N LEU A 54 -4.54 16.70 0.03
CA LEU A 54 -4.67 18.13 0.28
C LEU A 54 -4.33 18.51 1.73
N THR A 55 -4.49 17.58 2.68
CA THR A 55 -4.28 17.85 4.11
C THR A 55 -3.01 17.24 4.69
N GLN A 56 -2.23 16.49 3.91
CA GLN A 56 -0.97 15.91 4.39
C GLN A 56 0.01 16.99 4.84
N THR A 57 0.77 16.69 5.88
CA THR A 57 1.87 17.52 6.38
C THR A 57 3.11 16.65 6.56
N GLU A 58 4.27 17.27 6.80
CA GLU A 58 5.50 16.53 7.12
C GLU A 58 5.32 15.58 8.31
N ASN A 59 4.59 16.00 9.34
CA ASN A 59 4.33 15.21 10.55
C ASN A 59 3.09 14.31 10.47
N ASN A 60 2.22 14.52 9.49
CA ASN A 60 1.04 13.68 9.27
C ASN A 60 0.89 13.40 7.77
N PRO A 61 1.74 12.49 7.26
CA PRO A 61 1.70 12.12 5.86
C PRO A 61 0.43 11.35 5.52
N TYR A 62 -0.10 11.57 4.31
CA TYR A 62 -1.15 10.69 3.79
C TYR A 62 -0.54 9.34 3.37
N LEU A 63 -1.17 8.25 3.82
CA LEU A 63 -0.79 6.86 3.58
C LEU A 63 -1.99 6.10 2.97
N PRO A 64 -2.21 6.20 1.65
CA PRO A 64 -3.38 5.61 1.00
C PRO A 64 -3.34 4.08 0.94
N PHE A 65 -2.15 3.50 1.03
CA PHE A 65 -1.94 2.06 0.91
C PHE A 65 -1.03 1.63 2.07
N ILE A 66 -1.68 1.08 3.08
CA ILE A 66 -1.04 0.32 4.16
C ILE A 66 -1.50 -1.12 3.96
N GLY A 67 -0.64 -2.08 4.26
CA GLY A 67 -0.95 -3.49 4.08
C GLY A 67 -2.08 -3.98 5.00
N PRO A 68 -2.38 -5.29 5.00
CA PRO A 68 -3.43 -5.83 5.85
C PRO A 68 -3.09 -5.64 7.34
N GLU A 69 -4.12 -5.63 8.18
CA GLU A 69 -3.92 -5.74 9.63
C GLU A 69 -3.26 -7.08 9.95
N LEU A 70 -2.12 -7.03 10.64
CA LEU A 70 -1.35 -8.21 11.02
C LEU A 70 -1.68 -8.65 12.45
N PRO A 71 -1.51 -9.94 12.80
CA PRO A 71 -1.69 -10.41 14.17
C PRO A 71 -0.80 -9.63 15.15
N ASP A 72 -1.40 -9.05 16.19
CA ASP A 72 -0.69 -8.33 17.25
C ASP A 72 -0.47 -9.23 18.48
N ASN A 73 0.63 -8.99 19.19
CA ASN A 73 0.91 -9.60 20.48
C ASN A 73 1.57 -8.55 21.39
N GLY A 74 0.91 -8.24 22.51
CA GLY A 74 1.39 -7.22 23.45
C GLY A 74 2.77 -7.55 24.04
N LEU A 75 3.01 -8.82 24.37
CA LEU A 75 4.29 -9.26 24.93
C LEU A 75 5.42 -9.19 23.89
N TRP A 76 5.12 -9.50 22.62
CA TRP A 76 6.08 -9.30 21.52
C TRP A 76 6.47 -7.83 21.38
N ARG A 77 5.48 -6.92 21.39
CA ARG A 77 5.74 -5.49 21.26
C ARG A 77 6.54 -4.94 22.44
N GLU A 78 6.25 -5.41 23.66
CA GLU A 78 6.99 -5.03 24.85
C GLU A 78 8.43 -5.54 24.79
N ALA A 79 8.63 -6.87 24.76
CA ALA A 79 9.96 -7.48 24.84
C ALA A 79 10.85 -7.20 23.62
N CYS A 80 10.29 -7.19 22.40
CA CYS A 80 11.07 -7.00 21.17
C CYS A 80 11.14 -5.53 20.72
N GLY A 81 10.49 -4.62 21.43
CA GLY A 81 10.42 -3.18 21.13
C GLY A 81 11.31 -2.30 22.02
N GLU A 82 12.01 -2.85 23.01
CA GLU A 82 12.76 -2.06 23.99
C GLU A 82 14.00 -1.35 23.39
N CYS A 83 14.69 -2.01 22.45
CA CYS A 83 15.96 -1.52 21.90
C CYS A 83 15.88 -1.06 20.44
N HIS A 84 14.93 -1.61 19.68
CA HIS A 84 14.70 -1.30 18.27
C HIS A 84 13.23 -1.51 17.94
N LEU A 85 12.82 -1.22 16.70
CA LEU A 85 11.48 -1.54 16.21
C LEU A 85 11.13 -3.01 16.55
N ALA A 86 9.95 -3.26 17.11
CA ALA A 86 9.43 -4.61 17.29
C ALA A 86 9.11 -5.24 15.93
N TYR A 87 10.13 -5.73 15.23
CA TYR A 87 10.01 -6.28 13.88
C TYR A 87 8.92 -7.35 13.86
N HIS A 88 7.94 -7.20 12.97
CA HIS A 88 6.88 -8.20 12.88
C HIS A 88 7.45 -9.56 12.42
N PRO A 89 6.99 -10.70 12.98
CA PRO A 89 7.53 -12.02 12.64
C PRO A 89 7.51 -12.39 11.15
N THR A 90 6.67 -11.74 10.34
CA THR A 90 6.63 -11.91 8.87
C THR A 90 7.96 -11.63 8.17
N LEU A 91 8.89 -10.92 8.82
CA LEU A 91 10.16 -10.48 8.23
C LEU A 91 11.30 -11.51 8.27
N LEU A 92 11.10 -12.66 8.90
CA LEU A 92 12.03 -13.79 8.81
C LEU A 92 11.29 -15.13 8.80
N PRO A 93 11.89 -16.19 8.23
CA PRO A 93 11.36 -17.54 8.39
C PRO A 93 11.38 -18.01 9.85
N ALA A 94 10.43 -18.87 10.23
CA ALA A 94 10.25 -19.33 11.61
C ALA A 94 11.54 -19.89 12.25
N ARG A 95 12.33 -20.63 11.47
CA ARG A 95 13.63 -21.18 11.90
C ARG A 95 14.64 -20.11 12.35
N SER A 96 14.55 -18.91 11.80
CA SER A 96 15.45 -17.80 12.14
C SER A 96 15.04 -17.18 13.47
N TRP A 97 13.74 -16.97 13.69
CA TRP A 97 13.20 -16.51 14.97
C TRP A 97 13.46 -17.50 16.10
N GLN A 98 13.22 -18.79 15.85
CA GLN A 98 13.51 -19.85 16.81
C GLN A 98 14.98 -19.84 17.23
N ARG A 99 15.90 -19.70 16.27
CA ARG A 99 17.33 -19.62 16.57
C ARG A 99 17.66 -18.35 17.36
N MET A 100 17.11 -17.20 16.97
CA MET A 100 17.36 -15.93 17.63
C MET A 100 16.91 -15.92 19.09
N LEU A 101 15.73 -16.47 19.38
CA LEU A 101 15.20 -16.58 20.74
C LEU A 101 15.94 -17.65 21.57
N ALA A 102 16.37 -18.75 20.95
CA ALA A 102 17.19 -19.76 21.63
C ALA A 102 18.60 -19.24 21.98
N GLU A 103 19.12 -18.31 21.19
CA GLU A 103 20.41 -17.64 21.38
C GLU A 103 20.24 -16.28 22.09
N GLN A 104 19.17 -16.08 22.90
CA GLN A 104 18.82 -14.76 23.47
C GLN A 104 19.94 -14.07 24.29
N HIS A 105 20.86 -14.85 24.86
CA HIS A 105 22.00 -14.34 25.64
C HIS A 105 23.17 -13.87 24.75
N ASP A 106 23.05 -14.03 23.43
CA ASP A 106 24.00 -13.54 22.41
C ASP A 106 23.22 -12.78 21.31
N HIS A 107 22.34 -11.88 21.73
CA HIS A 107 21.52 -11.06 20.85
C HIS A 107 22.28 -9.83 20.35
N PHE A 108 23.26 -10.07 19.47
CA PHE A 108 24.06 -9.00 18.85
C PHE A 108 24.81 -8.13 19.86
N GLU A 109 25.56 -8.78 20.76
CA GLU A 109 26.31 -8.14 21.86
C GLU A 109 25.43 -7.69 23.04
N GLU A 110 24.13 -7.95 23.00
CA GLU A 110 23.18 -7.73 24.10
C GLU A 110 22.62 -9.07 24.62
N ASP A 111 22.15 -9.07 25.87
CA ASP A 111 21.43 -10.18 26.49
C ASP A 111 19.97 -9.75 26.72
N LEU A 112 19.02 -10.50 26.17
CA LEU A 112 17.59 -10.19 26.37
C LEU A 112 17.09 -10.56 27.76
N ASP A 113 17.77 -11.48 28.47
CA ASP A 113 17.44 -11.98 29.82
C ASP A 113 15.95 -12.30 30.03
N LEU A 114 15.30 -12.88 29.01
CA LEU A 114 13.87 -13.22 29.08
C LEU A 114 13.67 -14.52 29.86
N ASP A 115 12.63 -14.52 30.69
CA ASP A 115 12.21 -15.71 31.43
C ASP A 115 11.58 -16.78 30.52
N GLU A 116 11.47 -18.01 31.05
CA GLU A 116 11.00 -19.17 30.28
C GLU A 116 9.56 -19.01 29.76
N ASP A 117 8.66 -18.38 30.53
CA ASP A 117 7.27 -18.19 30.11
C ASP A 117 7.19 -17.15 28.98
N THR A 118 7.96 -16.07 29.09
CA THR A 118 8.09 -15.05 28.04
C THR A 118 8.66 -15.66 26.76
N LEU A 119 9.76 -16.41 26.83
CA LEU A 119 10.35 -17.08 25.68
C LEU A 119 9.36 -18.04 25.00
N ALA A 120 8.62 -18.84 25.76
CA ALA A 120 7.66 -19.78 25.21
C ALA A 120 6.58 -19.08 24.39
N GLU A 121 6.08 -17.94 24.87
CA GLU A 121 5.08 -17.14 24.16
C GLU A 121 5.65 -16.48 22.90
N LEU A 122 6.86 -15.90 22.96
CA LEU A 122 7.51 -15.31 21.80
C LEU A 122 7.84 -16.35 20.73
N HIS A 123 8.26 -17.56 21.13
CA HIS A 123 8.47 -18.68 20.22
C HIS A 123 7.18 -19.08 19.50
N ARG A 124 6.07 -19.18 20.24
CA ARG A 124 4.77 -19.52 19.68
C ARG A 124 4.30 -18.46 18.68
N PHE A 125 4.29 -17.21 19.10
CA PHE A 125 3.83 -16.10 18.28
C PHE A 125 4.67 -15.92 17.01
N SER A 126 6.00 -15.96 17.13
CA SER A 126 6.88 -15.83 15.96
C SER A 126 6.77 -17.01 15.00
N ALA A 127 6.59 -18.24 15.49
CA ALA A 127 6.42 -19.40 14.63
C ALA A 127 5.08 -19.40 13.85
N GLU A 128 4.00 -18.97 14.48
CA GLU A 128 2.67 -18.86 13.85
C GLU A 128 2.61 -17.76 12.78
N ASN A 129 3.38 -16.69 12.95
CA ASN A 129 3.29 -15.47 12.15
C ASN A 129 4.56 -15.18 11.31
N ALA A 130 5.44 -16.17 11.16
CA ALA A 130 6.68 -16.04 10.41
C ALA A 130 6.45 -15.76 8.90
N ALA A 131 7.52 -15.57 8.13
CA ALA A 131 7.45 -15.36 6.69
C ALA A 131 6.63 -16.44 5.93
N GLU A 132 6.60 -17.66 6.46
CA GLU A 132 5.79 -18.78 5.94
C GLU A 132 4.27 -18.50 5.94
N SER A 133 3.79 -17.57 6.79
CA SER A 133 2.39 -17.14 6.84
C SER A 133 1.92 -16.38 5.60
N VAL A 134 2.87 -15.82 4.83
CA VAL A 134 2.64 -15.05 3.59
C VAL A 134 1.61 -13.91 3.73
N LEU A 135 1.50 -13.33 4.92
CA LEU A 135 0.53 -12.27 5.23
C LEU A 135 0.82 -10.94 4.52
N THR A 136 2.07 -10.69 4.13
CA THR A 136 2.49 -9.49 3.38
C THR A 136 3.27 -9.87 2.13
N GLU A 137 3.43 -8.94 1.18
CA GLU A 137 4.32 -9.16 0.02
C GLU A 137 5.74 -9.48 0.50
N ALA A 138 6.26 -8.72 1.47
CA ALA A 138 7.57 -8.96 2.03
C ALA A 138 7.70 -10.37 2.61
N ALA A 139 6.72 -10.85 3.38
CA ALA A 139 6.70 -12.21 3.92
C ALA A 139 6.81 -13.27 2.79
N TRP A 140 5.97 -13.12 1.76
CA TRP A 140 5.96 -14.02 0.61
C TRP A 140 7.30 -14.04 -0.12
N LYS A 141 7.91 -12.88 -0.35
CA LYS A 141 9.21 -12.76 -1.03
C LYS A 141 10.36 -13.31 -0.19
N ILE A 142 10.38 -12.99 1.11
CA ILE A 142 11.40 -13.47 2.05
C ILE A 142 11.34 -14.99 2.17
N ASN A 143 10.15 -15.57 2.32
CA ASN A 143 9.97 -17.01 2.39
C ASN A 143 10.48 -17.72 1.12
N ARG A 144 10.23 -17.14 -0.06
CA ARG A 144 10.64 -17.74 -1.34
C ARG A 144 12.11 -17.58 -1.68
N THR A 145 12.77 -16.55 -1.16
CA THR A 145 14.15 -16.21 -1.54
C THR A 145 15.17 -16.62 -0.48
N THR A 146 14.77 -16.75 0.79
CA THR A 146 15.67 -17.16 1.87
C THR A 146 15.97 -18.66 1.77
N PRO A 147 17.24 -19.07 1.62
CA PRO A 147 17.58 -20.49 1.46
C PRO A 147 17.12 -21.33 2.66
N PRO A 148 16.50 -22.50 2.45
CA PRO A 148 15.88 -23.29 3.51
C PRO A 148 16.88 -23.80 4.55
N GLU A 149 18.14 -24.00 4.16
CA GLU A 149 19.25 -24.45 5.01
C GLU A 149 19.89 -23.33 5.83
N GLN A 150 19.50 -22.07 5.62
CA GLN A 150 20.07 -20.91 6.31
C GLN A 150 19.05 -20.32 7.28
N SER A 151 19.45 -20.18 8.54
CA SER A 151 18.74 -19.39 9.57
C SER A 151 19.44 -18.04 9.71
N LEU A 152 19.07 -17.11 8.82
CA LEU A 152 19.62 -15.75 8.81
C LEU A 152 19.06 -14.95 9.99
N LEU A 153 19.93 -14.49 10.89
CA LEU A 153 19.51 -13.76 12.09
C LEU A 153 19.21 -12.27 11.83
N ARG A 154 19.50 -11.74 10.65
CA ARG A 154 19.27 -10.32 10.34
C ARG A 154 18.38 -10.21 9.10
N ILE A 155 17.27 -9.47 9.24
CA ILE A 155 16.34 -9.16 8.14
C ILE A 155 17.11 -8.51 6.97
N THR A 156 18.02 -7.58 7.29
CA THR A 156 18.89 -6.87 6.33
C THR A 156 19.88 -7.78 5.58
N LYS A 157 19.99 -9.04 6.00
CA LYS A 157 20.82 -10.06 5.35
C LYS A 157 20.00 -11.06 4.55
N THR A 158 18.67 -10.92 4.47
CA THR A 158 17.85 -11.72 3.56
C THR A 158 18.10 -11.31 2.10
N PRO A 159 18.00 -12.24 1.12
CA PRO A 159 18.19 -11.89 -0.28
C PRO A 159 17.19 -10.83 -0.78
N TYR A 160 15.91 -10.98 -0.43
CA TYR A 160 14.88 -10.01 -0.80
C TYR A 160 15.17 -8.61 -0.27
N TRP A 161 15.53 -8.47 1.02
CA TRP A 161 15.84 -7.15 1.58
C TRP A 161 16.99 -6.48 0.81
N ARG A 162 18.08 -7.23 0.55
CA ARG A 162 19.22 -6.68 -0.21
C ARG A 162 18.82 -6.25 -1.62
N GLU A 163 18.00 -7.05 -2.31
CA GLU A 163 17.52 -6.73 -3.65
C GLU A 163 16.69 -5.44 -3.68
N GLN A 164 15.78 -5.25 -2.72
CA GLN A 164 14.95 -4.05 -2.67
C GLN A 164 15.76 -2.79 -2.31
N HIS A 165 16.79 -2.95 -1.47
CA HIS A 165 17.55 -1.83 -0.93
C HIS A 165 18.88 -1.55 -1.66
N GLN A 166 19.23 -2.32 -2.70
CA GLN A 166 20.54 -2.22 -3.38
C GLN A 166 20.80 -0.90 -4.09
N ASN A 167 19.75 -0.15 -4.43
CA ASN A 167 19.87 1.12 -5.16
C ASN A 167 19.84 2.35 -4.25
N ILE A 168 19.83 2.15 -2.93
CA ILE A 168 19.93 3.24 -1.96
C ILE A 168 21.40 3.62 -1.82
N ALA A 169 21.70 4.89 -2.06
CA ALA A 169 23.05 5.42 -2.01
C ALA A 169 23.63 5.33 -0.59
N ASP A 170 24.94 5.07 -0.47
CA ASP A 170 25.61 4.89 0.82
C ASP A 170 25.51 6.13 1.72
N GLU A 171 25.44 7.32 1.12
CA GLU A 171 25.25 8.59 1.83
C GLU A 171 23.92 8.64 2.59
N ILE A 172 22.88 8.00 2.04
CA ILE A 172 21.57 7.90 2.72
C ILE A 172 21.73 7.01 3.96
N TRP A 173 22.41 5.87 3.87
CA TRP A 173 22.64 5.00 5.02
C TRP A 173 23.45 5.65 6.14
N GLN A 174 24.28 6.64 5.80
CA GLN A 174 25.08 7.41 6.77
C GLN A 174 24.30 8.57 7.41
N HIS A 175 23.05 8.81 6.99
CA HIS A 175 22.21 9.86 7.57
C HIS A 175 22.01 9.63 9.08
N PRO A 176 22.17 10.65 9.94
CA PRO A 176 22.07 10.50 11.40
C PRO A 176 20.74 9.90 11.88
N ASP A 177 19.63 10.26 11.24
CA ASP A 177 18.31 9.73 11.60
C ASP A 177 18.09 8.27 11.16
N ILE A 178 18.88 7.77 10.20
CA ILE A 178 18.85 6.36 9.78
C ILE A 178 19.82 5.58 10.67
N ASN A 179 21.09 6.01 10.73
CA ASN A 179 22.20 5.48 11.54
C ASN A 179 22.60 4.02 11.28
N PHE A 180 21.64 3.13 11.05
CA PHE A 180 21.84 1.73 10.73
C PHE A 180 20.69 1.20 9.87
N GLN A 181 20.98 0.20 9.03
CA GLN A 181 20.02 -0.37 8.07
C GLN A 181 18.78 -1.03 8.70
N GLY A 182 18.84 -1.38 9.99
CA GLY A 182 17.72 -1.95 10.72
C GLY A 182 16.73 -0.91 11.25
N ASN A 183 17.03 0.39 11.16
CA ASN A 183 16.09 1.43 11.57
C ASN A 183 14.98 1.61 10.51
N CYS A 184 14.14 0.58 10.34
CA CYS A 184 13.17 0.54 9.26
C CYS A 184 12.15 1.70 9.37
N GLY A 185 11.81 2.09 10.61
CA GLY A 185 10.89 3.21 10.88
C GLY A 185 11.42 4.58 10.46
N ALA A 186 12.73 4.73 10.18
CA ALA A 186 13.28 5.98 9.66
C ALA A 186 12.82 6.27 8.21
N CYS A 187 12.46 5.22 7.45
CA CYS A 187 12.01 5.36 6.07
C CYS A 187 10.58 4.83 5.85
N HIS A 188 10.20 3.74 6.51
CA HIS A 188 8.89 3.09 6.35
C HIS A 188 7.94 3.56 7.45
N LEU A 189 6.95 4.37 7.09
CA LEU A 189 6.02 4.98 8.04
C LEU A 189 4.99 3.99 8.60
N ASP A 190 4.89 2.82 7.98
CA ASP A 190 4.07 1.69 8.39
C ASP A 190 4.89 0.58 9.07
N ALA A 191 6.16 0.84 9.42
CA ALA A 191 7.05 -0.17 9.98
C ALA A 191 6.53 -0.78 11.31
N GLU A 192 5.90 0.03 12.16
CA GLU A 192 5.25 -0.44 13.40
C GLU A 192 4.08 -1.37 13.13
N LEU A 193 3.42 -1.25 11.98
CA LEU A 193 2.34 -2.13 11.54
C LEU A 193 2.86 -3.40 10.87
N GLY A 194 4.15 -3.45 10.53
CA GLY A 194 4.81 -4.63 9.95
C GLY A 194 4.55 -4.87 8.47
N THR A 195 3.92 -3.91 7.76
CA THR A 195 3.47 -4.10 6.36
C THR A 195 4.54 -3.74 5.32
N PHE A 196 5.32 -2.68 5.55
CA PHE A 196 6.43 -2.20 4.71
C PHE A 196 6.04 -1.95 3.25
N GLU A 197 4.89 -1.33 3.02
CA GLU A 197 4.41 -0.98 1.69
C GLU A 197 5.23 0.16 1.07
N ASP A 198 5.56 0.07 -0.22
CA ASP A 198 6.30 1.10 -0.95
C ASP A 198 5.64 2.48 -0.86
N ALA A 199 4.30 2.51 -0.88
CA ALA A 199 3.52 3.73 -0.79
C ALA A 199 3.58 4.41 0.59
N ALA A 200 4.03 3.67 1.62
CA ALA A 200 4.23 4.17 2.97
C ALA A 200 5.69 4.56 3.26
N MET A 201 6.58 4.45 2.27
CA MET A 201 7.99 4.83 2.41
C MET A 201 8.24 6.31 2.06
N ARG A 202 9.05 6.99 2.86
CA ARG A 202 9.62 8.32 2.60
C ARG A 202 11.07 8.36 3.08
N LEU A 203 11.97 8.92 2.28
CA LEU A 203 13.32 9.22 2.77
C LEU A 203 13.27 10.44 3.70
N PRO A 204 14.11 10.49 4.76
CA PRO A 204 14.29 11.69 5.58
C PRO A 204 14.60 12.90 4.71
N THR A 205 13.95 14.03 4.99
CA THR A 205 13.99 15.26 4.16
C THR A 205 15.30 16.04 4.29
N THR A 206 16.11 15.78 5.32
CA THR A 206 17.34 16.52 5.62
C THR A 206 18.61 15.76 5.24
N ILE A 207 18.82 15.46 3.95
CA ILE A 207 20.13 14.96 3.51
C ILE A 207 21.20 16.00 3.91
N PRO A 208 22.22 15.63 4.72
CA PRO A 208 23.27 16.57 5.13
C PRO A 208 24.07 17.13 3.96
#